data_AF-A8UVC0-F1
#
_entry.id   AF-A8UVC0-F1
#
_cell.length_a   1.000
_cell.length_b   1.000
_cell.length_c   1.000
_cell.angle_alpha   90.00
_cell.angle_beta   90.00
_cell.angle_gamma   90.00
#
_symmetry.space_group_name_H-M   'P 1'
#
loop_
_entity.id
_entity.type
_entity.pdbx_description
1 polymer ?
#
loop_
_entity_poly.entity_id
_entity_poly.type
_entity_poly.pdbx_seq_one_letter_code
_entity_poly.pdbx_strand_id
1 'polypeptide(L)' 'MVIAINEGRTLDILEHPDRERYPNQRLLIVEIGGYAYVVPFEVRKSVIRFITIFLSRKMTKKYLGGDRNGKT' A
#
# COMPACT_ATOMS: atom_id res chain seq x y z
N MET A 1 6.65 5.06 6.14
CA MET A 1 6.67 4.12 5.01
C MET A 1 7.76 3.06 5.17
N VAL A 2 9.04 3.41 4.98
CA VAL A 2 10.15 2.42 5.00
C VAL A 2 10.22 1.66 6.33
N ILE A 3 10.09 2.37 7.46
CA ILE A 3 10.03 1.74 8.79
C ILE A 3 8.87 0.74 8.87
N ALA A 4 7.67 1.12 8.42
CA ALA A 4 6.49 0.24 8.45
C ALA A 4 6.68 -1.03 7.58
N ILE A 5 7.34 -0.92 6.42
CA ILE A 5 7.69 -2.08 5.60
C ILE A 5 8.68 -2.98 6.35
N ASN A 6 9.74 -2.41 6.93
CA ASN A 6 10.76 -3.17 7.67
C ASN A 6 10.19 -3.85 8.92
N GLU A 7 9.18 -3.25 9.55
CA GLU A 7 8.43 -3.82 10.68
C GLU A 7 7.38 -4.86 10.26
N GLY A 8 7.31 -5.22 8.97
CA GLY A 8 6.37 -6.23 8.48
C GLY A 8 4.91 -5.77 8.41
N ARG A 9 4.63 -4.46 8.44
CA ARG A 9 3.27 -3.90 8.35
C ARG A 9 2.73 -3.81 6.92
N THR A 10 3.29 -4.60 6.01
CA THR A 10 2.76 -4.76 4.65
C THR A 10 1.49 -5.60 4.71
N LEU A 11 0.39 -5.07 4.20
CA LEU A 11 -0.91 -5.73 4.21
C LEU A 11 -1.12 -6.56 2.94
N ASP A 12 -0.71 -6.04 1.78
CA ASP A 12 -0.88 -6.73 0.48
C ASP A 12 -0.03 -6.09 -0.63
N ILE A 13 0.12 -6.80 -1.76
CA ILE A 13 0.64 -6.27 -3.02
C ILE A 13 -0.36 -6.61 -4.13
N LEU A 14 -0.98 -5.58 -4.69
CA LEU A 14 -1.97 -5.73 -5.77
C LEU A 14 -1.36 -5.39 -7.12
N GLU A 15 -1.92 -5.97 -8.18
CA GLU A 15 -1.64 -5.54 -9.55
C GLU A 15 -2.39 -4.23 -9.85
N HIS A 16 -1.82 -3.38 -10.71
CA HIS A 16 -2.53 -2.19 -11.15
C HIS A 16 -3.79 -2.60 -11.94
N PRO A 17 -4.98 -2.03 -11.66
CA PRO A 17 -6.23 -2.46 -12.32
C PRO A 17 -6.22 -2.20 -13.83
N ASP A 18 -5.53 -1.13 -14.26
CA ASP A 18 -5.28 -0.83 -15.66
C ASP A 18 -3.84 -1.25 -16.03
N ARG A 19 -3.68 -2.53 -16.38
CA ARG A 19 -2.36 -3.11 -16.72
C ARG A 19 -1.91 -2.75 -18.12
N GLU A 20 -2.83 -2.45 -19.03
CA GLU A 20 -2.45 -2.03 -20.39
C GLU A 20 -1.74 -0.68 -20.35
N ARG A 21 -2.22 0.26 -19.51
CA ARG A 21 -1.59 1.55 -19.33
C ARG A 21 -0.40 1.52 -18.37
N TYR A 22 -0.41 0.62 -17.37
CA TYR A 22 0.64 0.52 -16.34
C TYR A 22 1.16 -0.92 -16.12
N PRO A 23 1.78 -1.54 -17.14
CA PRO A 23 2.08 -2.98 -17.14
C PRO A 23 3.07 -3.43 -16.06
N ASN A 24 4.00 -2.55 -15.68
CA ASN A 24 5.06 -2.86 -14.72
C ASN A 24 4.83 -2.27 -13.33
N GLN A 25 3.63 -1.70 -13.10
CA GLN A 25 3.29 -1.05 -11.85
C GLN A 25 2.44 -1.97 -10.98
N ARG A 26 2.79 -2.02 -9.69
CA ARG A 26 2.03 -2.72 -8.65
C ARG A 26 1.68 -1.74 -7.54
N LEU A 27 0.72 -2.11 -6.71
CA LEU A 27 0.24 -1.30 -5.60
C LEU A 27 0.60 -2.00 -4.30
N LEU A 28 1.50 -1.41 -3.53
CA LEU A 28 1.82 -1.87 -2.18
C LEU A 28 0.81 -1.29 -1.20
N ILE A 29 0.18 -2.14 -0.39
CA ILE A 29 -0.72 -1.75 0.69
C ILE A 29 0.03 -1.89 2.01
N VAL A 30 0.10 -0.83 2.79
CA VAL A 30 0.83 -0.80 4.07
C VAL A 30 -0.03 -0.17 5.16
N GLU A 31 0.08 -0.67 6.39
CA GLU A 31 -0.50 0.00 7.54
C GLU A 31 0.46 1.06 8.11
N ILE A 32 -0.05 2.29 8.27
CA ILE A 32 0.63 3.35 9.01
C ILE A 32 -0.40 4.04 9.90
N GLY A 33 -0.21 3.98 11.22
CA GLY A 33 -1.07 4.66 12.19
C GLY A 33 -2.54 4.26 12.11
N GLY A 34 -2.85 2.97 11.92
CA GLY A 34 -4.23 2.47 11.83
C GLY A 34 -4.94 2.74 10.50
N TYR A 35 -4.26 3.35 9.53
CA TYR A 35 -4.76 3.55 8.18
C TYR A 35 -3.98 2.72 7.16
N ALA A 36 -4.67 2.21 6.15
CA ALA A 36 -4.03 1.61 4.99
C ALA A 36 -3.67 2.70 3.98
N TYR A 37 -2.40 2.69 3.59
CA TYR A 37 -1.87 3.51 2.52
C TYR A 37 -1.58 2.64 1.30
N VAL A 38 -1.83 3.21 0.12
CA VAL A 38 -1.51 2.60 -1.16
C VAL A 38 -0.30 3.32 -1.74
N VAL A 39 0.68 2.54 -2.18
CA VAL A 39 1.91 3.04 -2.78
C VAL A 39 2.14 2.35 -4.11
N PRO A 40 1.86 3.00 -5.25
CA PRO A 40 2.24 2.49 -6.55
C PRO A 40 3.77 2.42 -6.65
N PHE A 41 4.25 1.30 -7.17
CA PHE A 41 5.67 1.04 -7.32
C PHE A 41 5.98 0.24 -8.58
N GLU A 42 7.16 0.48 -9.11
CA GLU A 42 7.70 -0.23 -10.27
C GLU A 42 9.01 -0.90 -9.88
N VAL A 43 9.18 -2.15 -10.33
CA VAL A 43 10.46 -2.86 -10.22
C VAL A 43 11.22 -2.65 -11.52
N ARG A 44 12.40 -2.04 -11.45
CA ARG A 44 13.29 -1.87 -12.61
C ARG A 44 14.67 -2.40 -12.27
N LYS A 45 15.10 -3.42 -13.00
CA LYS A 45 16.35 -4.16 -12.71
C LYS A 45 16.32 -4.66 -11.25
N SER A 46 17.13 -4.09 -10.38
CA SER A 46 17.23 -4.43 -8.95
C SER A 46 16.80 -3.27 -8.04
N VAL A 47 16.09 -2.27 -8.56
CA VAL A 47 15.64 -1.09 -7.82
C VAL A 47 14.13 -1.00 -7.82
N ILE A 48 13.55 -0.74 -6.65
CA ILE A 48 12.13 -0.43 -6.48
C ILE A 48 11.97 1.09 -6.46
N ARG A 49 11.15 1.62 -7.36
CA ARG A 49 10.75 3.04 -7.35
C ARG A 49 9.34 3.17 -6.81
N PHE A 50 9.18 3.91 -5.72
CA PHE A 50 7.88 4.38 -5.24
C PHE A 50 7.52 5.69 -5.93
N ILE A 51 6.27 5.80 -6.37
CA ILE A 51 5.80 6.99 -7.11
C ILE A 51 5.15 7.96 -6.14
N THR A 52 4.01 7.56 -5.57
CA THR A 52 3.23 8.41 -4.66
C THR A 52 2.64 7.55 -3.55
N ILE A 53 2.52 8.07 -2.34
CA ILE A 53 1.78 7.43 -1.25
C ILE A 53 0.45 8.15 -1.05
N PHE A 54 -0.65 7.41 -0.95
CA PHE A 54 -1.96 7.99 -0.63
C PHE A 54 -2.74 7.13 0.36
N LEU A 55 -3.44 7.78 1.28
CA LEU A 55 -4.31 7.12 2.24
C LEU A 55 -5.54 6.58 1.50
N SER A 56 -5.95 5.35 1.82
CA SER A 56 -7.13 4.76 1.20
C SER A 56 -8.09 4.21 2.24
N ARG A 57 -9.17 4.96 2.49
CA ARG A 57 -10.28 4.50 3.37
C ARG A 57 -10.87 3.17 2.89
N LYS A 58 -10.91 2.95 1.57
CA LYS A 58 -11.35 1.67 0.99
C LYS A 58 -10.44 0.52 1.43
N MET A 59 -9.12 0.71 1.38
CA MET A 59 -8.17 -0.31 1.82
C MET A 59 -8.14 -0.43 3.34
N THR A 60 -8.31 0.66 4.10
CA THR A 60 -8.44 0.60 5.57
C THR A 60 -9.63 -0.27 5.96
N LYS A 61 -10.78 -0.07 5.32
CA LYS A 61 -11.96 -0.94 5.54
C LYS A 61 -11.67 -2.39 5.18
N LYS A 62 -11.05 -2.63 4.02
CA LYS A 62 -10.77 -3.98 3.52
C LYS A 62 -9.81 -4.76 4.42
N TYR A 63 -8.71 -4.16 4.85
CA TYR A 63 -7.62 -4.87 5.53
C TYR A 63 -7.58 -4.66 7.05
N LEU A 64 -8.10 -3.53 7.54
CA LEU A 64 -8.03 -3.16 8.97
C LEU A 64 -9.41 -3.18 9.65
N GLY A 65 -10.48 -3.49 8.91
CA GLY A 65 -11.85 -3.60 9.43
C GLY A 65 -12.60 -2.26 9.56
N GLY A 66 -12.05 -1.17 9.03
CA GLY A 66 -12.64 0.18 9.10
C GLY A 66 -11.94 1.09 10.10
N ASP A 67 -12.43 2.32 10.29
CA ASP A 67 -11.91 3.23 11.32
C ASP A 67 -12.03 2.53 12.68
N ARG A 68 -10.91 2.01 13.20
CA ARG A 68 -10.77 1.68 14.61
C ARG A 68 -10.71 2.99 15.38
N ASN A 69 -11.85 3.67 15.48
CA ASN A 69 -12.00 4.73 16.48
C ASN A 69 -11.85 4.09 17.86
N GLY A 70 -10.70 4.37 18.50
CA GLY A 70 -10.52 4.38 19.94
C GLY A 70 -11.01 3.16 20.72
N LYS A 71 -10.35 2.01 20.58
CA LYS A 71 -10.33 1.00 21.64
C LYS A 71 -8.91 0.52 21.90
N THR A 72 -8.18 1.29 22.68
CA THR A 72 -7.41 0.80 23.83
C THR A 72 -7.47 1.87 24.90
#